data_AF-A0A836XDE0-F1
#
_entry.id   AF-A0A836XDE0-F1
#
_cell.length_a   1.000
_cell.length_b   1.000
_cell.length_c   1.000
_cell.angle_alpha   90.00
_cell.angle_beta   90.00
_cell.angle_gamma   90.00
#
_symmetry.space_group_name_H-M   'P 1'
#
loop_
_entity.id
_entity.type
_entity.pdbx_description
1 polymer ?
#
loop_
_entity_poly.entity_id
_entity_poly.type
_entity_poly.pdbx_seq_one_letter_code
_entity_poly.pdbx_strand_id
1 'polypeptide(L)'
;MTTNLYGDRGGLVHRNTAGGYDFTAEIFTDEDGDQFSKRLDWRSGSTPSSYHEFVNSILEQRAPMATGEQGIKVMKILEGIYKSASSGREIRYRQA
;
A
#
# COMPACT_ATOMS: atom_id res chain seq x y z
N MET A 1 0.34 0.03 12.35
CA MET A 1 -0.11 -0.60 11.09
C MET A 1 1.03 -1.43 10.52
N THR A 2 0.73 -2.63 10.02
CA THR A 2 1.68 -3.51 9.35
C THR A 2 1.06 -4.02 8.06
N THR A 3 1.82 -4.02 6.98
CA THR A 3 1.46 -4.64 5.70
C THR A 3 2.50 -5.71 5.40
N ASN A 4 2.04 -6.94 5.21
CA ASN A 4 2.90 -8.06 4.80
C ASN A 4 2.53 -8.47 3.38
N LEU A 5 3.53 -8.60 2.51
CA LEU A 5 3.36 -9.11 1.16
C LEU A 5 4.18 -10.40 1.04
N TYR A 6 3.51 -11.51 0.75
CA TYR A 6 4.14 -12.81 0.56
C TYR A 6 4.05 -13.21 -0.91
N GLY A 7 5.21 -13.44 -1.52
CA GLY A 7 5.36 -13.98 -2.86
C GLY A 7 5.95 -15.38 -2.83
N ASP A 8 6.17 -15.94 -4.02
CA ASP A 8 6.77 -17.27 -4.23
C ASP A 8 8.30 -17.28 -4.07
N ARG A 9 8.96 -16.13 -4.25
CA ARG A 9 10.42 -15.98 -4.18
C ARG A 9 10.90 -15.06 -3.06
N GLY A 10 10.00 -14.66 -2.17
CA GLY A 10 10.29 -13.76 -1.07
C GLY A 10 9.08 -13.00 -0.57
N GLY A 11 9.31 -11.99 0.26
CA GLY A 11 8.26 -11.13 0.75
C GLY A 11 8.78 -9.85 1.39
N LEU A 12 7.83 -9.04 1.87
CA LEU A 12 8.07 -7.73 2.46
C LEU A 12 7.24 -7.59 3.73
N VAL A 13 7.88 -7.16 4.81
CA VAL A 13 7.21 -6.63 6.00
C VAL A 13 7.41 -5.12 6.02
N HIS A 14 6.33 -4.37 5.90
CA HIS A 14 6.32 -2.92 6.03
C HIS A 14 5.51 -2.55 7.28
N ARG A 15 6.12 -1.83 8.23
CA ARG A 15 5.45 -1.49 9.48
C ARG A 15 5.75 -0.10 9.97
N ASN A 16 4.74 0.47 10.60
CA ASN A 16 4.86 1.68 11.37
C ASN A 16 5.56 1.40 12.71
N THR A 17 6.48 2.28 13.13
CA THR A 17 7.35 2.05 14.29
C THR A 17 6.99 2.87 15.54
N ALA A 18 6.24 3.96 15.39
CA ALA A 18 5.97 4.89 16.50
C ALA A 18 4.57 5.56 16.46
N GLY A 19 3.59 4.98 15.75
CA GLY A 19 2.24 5.53 15.59
C GLY A 19 2.14 6.71 14.61
N GLY A 20 3.26 7.34 14.23
CA GLY A 20 3.34 8.46 13.28
C GLY A 20 3.50 8.02 11.82
N TYR A 21 4.36 8.70 11.05
CA TYR A 21 4.71 8.33 9.67
C TYR A 21 6.12 7.70 9.57
N ASP A 22 6.63 7.17 10.67
CA ASP A 22 7.92 6.47 10.72
C ASP A 22 7.74 4.99 10.40
N PHE A 23 8.31 4.56 9.28
CA PHE A 23 8.17 3.20 8.78
C PHE A 23 9.50 2.49 8.63
N THR A 24 9.46 1.17 8.82
CA THR A 24 10.53 0.26 8.44
C THR A 24 10.01 -0.72 7.41
N ALA A 25 10.89 -1.12 6.50
CA ALA A 25 10.65 -2.11 5.48
C ALA A 25 11.77 -3.16 5.53
N GLU A 26 11.38 -4.43 5.61
CA GLU A 26 12.29 -5.57 5.53
C GLU A 26 11.83 -6.47 4.39
N ILE A 27 12.75 -6.74 3.45
CA ILE A 27 12.55 -7.67 2.36
C ILE A 27 13.27 -8.96 2.72
N PHE A 28 12.61 -10.10 2.53
CA PHE A 28 13.25 -11.40 2.64
C PHE A 28 13.14 -12.15 1.32
N THR A 29 14.21 -12.80 0.89
CA THR A 29 14.33 -13.52 -0.38
C THR A 29 14.99 -14.87 -0.18
N ASP A 30 14.59 -15.86 -0.98
CA ASP A 30 15.36 -17.09 -1.19
C ASP A 30 16.26 -16.86 -2.40
N GLU A 31 17.57 -17.00 -2.21
CA GLU A 31 18.58 -16.89 -3.27
C GLU A 31 19.39 -18.20 -3.25
N ASP A 32 19.13 -19.07 -4.24
CA ASP A 32 19.76 -20.39 -4.39
C ASP A 32 19.63 -21.32 -3.16
N GLY A 33 18.48 -21.27 -2.47
CA GLY A 33 18.18 -22.08 -1.28
C GLY A 33 18.66 -21.47 0.03
N ASP A 34 19.30 -20.30 -0.02
CA ASP A 34 19.72 -19.53 1.15
C ASP A 34 18.74 -18.37 1.41
N GLN A 35 18.38 -18.18 2.68
CA GLN A 35 17.46 -17.12 3.09
C GLN A 35 18.23 -15.82 3.39
N PHE A 36 17.87 -14.75 2.70
CA PHE A 36 18.37 -13.40 2.95
C PHE A 36 17.27 -12.51 3.51
N SER A 37 17.65 -11.62 4.43
CA SER A 37 16.83 -10.50 4.89
C SER A 37 17.59 -9.19 4.69
N LYS A 38 16.93 -8.20 4.10
CA LYS A 38 17.49 -6.90 3.76
C LYS A 38 16.61 -5.81 4.35
N ARG A 39 17.23 -4.92 5.13
CA ARG A 39 16.61 -3.71 5.65
C ARG A 39 17.35 -2.49 5.13
N LEU A 40 16.60 -1.47 4.72
CA LEU A 40 17.18 -0.17 4.40
C LEU A 40 17.50 0.56 5.71
N ASP A 41 18.78 0.82 5.98
CA ASP A 41 19.18 1.52 7.21
C ASP A 41 18.93 3.02 7.14
N TRP A 42 19.22 3.63 5.99
CA TRP A 42 18.96 5.05 5.77
C TRP A 42 18.78 5.36 4.28
N ARG A 43 18.13 6.49 4.00
CA ARG A 43 17.80 6.97 2.66
C ARG A 43 18.55 8.27 2.38
N SER A 44 19.11 8.41 1.18
CA SER A 44 19.90 9.59 0.81
C SER A 44 19.08 10.81 0.37
N GLY A 45 17.81 10.64 0.01
CA GLY A 45 16.92 11.74 -0.40
C GLY A 45 15.56 11.70 0.29
N SER A 46 14.82 12.82 0.27
CA SER A 46 13.47 12.91 0.85
C SER A 46 12.42 12.21 -0.04
N THR A 47 11.33 11.73 0.55
CA THR A 47 10.16 11.26 -0.23
C THR A 47 9.24 12.46 -0.43
N PRO A 48 8.86 12.81 -1.67
CA PRO A 48 7.86 13.83 -1.91
C PRO A 48 6.53 13.48 -1.21
N SER A 49 5.86 14.47 -0.66
CA SER A 49 4.52 14.29 -0.09
C SER A 49 3.46 14.10 -1.19
N SER A 50 2.26 13.69 -0.81
CA SER A 50 1.12 13.61 -1.73
C SER A 50 0.77 14.96 -2.38
N TYR A 51 1.07 16.08 -1.72
CA TYR A 51 0.87 17.43 -2.29
C TYR A 51 1.79 17.69 -3.48
N HIS A 52 3.03 17.16 -3.47
CA HIS A 52 3.92 17.27 -4.62
C HIS A 52 3.34 16.54 -5.84
N GLU A 53 2.83 15.32 -5.66
CA GLU A 53 2.21 14.57 -6.75
C GLU A 53 0.97 15.29 -7.31
N PHE A 54 0.16 15.90 -6.46
CA PHE A 54 -0.99 16.69 -6.90
C PHE A 54 -0.57 17.87 -7.79
N VAL A 55 0.41 18.67 -7.35
CA VAL A 55 0.93 19.80 -8.14
C VAL A 55 1.56 19.32 -9.45
N ASN A 56 2.39 18.29 -9.41
CA ASN A 56 3.06 17.75 -10.59
C ASN A 56 2.05 17.24 -11.63
N SER A 57 1.00 16.54 -11.19
CA SER A 57 -0.02 16.05 -12.13
C SER A 57 -0.70 17.18 -12.92
N ILE A 58 -0.90 18.35 -12.30
CA ILE A 58 -1.46 19.53 -12.95
C ILE A 58 -0.48 20.13 -13.95
N LEU A 59 0.77 20.35 -13.51
CA LEU A 59 1.83 20.92 -14.37
C LEU A 59 2.13 20.05 -15.59
N GLU A 60 2.13 18.73 -15.39
CA GLU A 60 2.41 17.72 -16.41
C GLU A 60 1.18 17.34 -17.24
N GLN A 61 0.01 17.92 -16.96
CA GLN A 61 -1.26 17.64 -17.65
C GLN A 61 -1.62 16.14 -17.70
N ARG A 62 -1.41 15.43 -16.59
CA ARG A 62 -1.72 14.00 -16.45
C ARG A 62 -2.67 13.75 -15.29
N ALA A 63 -3.26 12.56 -15.27
CA ALA A 63 -4.00 12.10 -14.10
C ALA A 63 -3.04 11.95 -12.88
N PRO A 64 -3.51 12.27 -11.66
CA PRO A 64 -2.76 11.97 -10.45
C PRO A 64 -2.68 10.46 -10.23
N MET A 65 -1.65 10.02 -9.51
CA MET A 65 -1.49 8.61 -9.13
C MET A 65 -2.73 8.02 -8.43
N ALA A 66 -3.38 8.82 -7.57
CA ALA A 66 -4.61 8.47 -6.88
C ALA A 66 -5.81 9.22 -7.48
N THR A 67 -6.56 8.58 -8.38
CA THR A 67 -7.70 9.22 -9.07
C THR A 67 -8.98 9.24 -8.23
N GLY A 68 -9.94 10.06 -8.63
CA GLY A 68 -11.27 10.10 -8.01
C GLY A 68 -12.01 8.76 -8.11
N GLU A 69 -11.90 8.06 -9.24
CA GLU A 69 -12.50 6.74 -9.44
C GLU A 69 -11.89 5.69 -8.50
N GLN A 70 -10.58 5.75 -8.25
CA GLN A 70 -9.93 4.90 -7.27
C GLN A 70 -10.43 5.21 -5.84
N GLY A 71 -10.64 6.48 -5.51
CA GLY A 71 -11.28 6.89 -4.25
C GLY A 71 -12.67 6.27 -4.08
N ILE A 72 -13.53 6.34 -5.11
CA ILE A 72 -14.86 5.70 -5.10
C ILE A 72 -14.75 4.18 -4.90
N LYS A 73 -13.78 3.53 -5.55
CA LYS A 73 -13.54 2.08 -5.38
C LYS A 73 -13.18 1.74 -3.93
N VAL A 74 -12.31 2.52 -3.29
CA VAL A 74 -11.97 2.33 -1.87
C VAL A 74 -13.21 2.48 -0.98
N MET A 75 -14.04 3.49 -1.20
CA MET A 75 -15.29 3.67 -0.44
C MET A 75 -16.25 2.48 -0.57
N LYS A 76 -16.36 1.88 -1.76
CA LYS A 76 -17.15 0.66 -1.98
C LYS A 76 -16.58 -0.54 -1.22
N ILE A 77 -15.26 -0.69 -1.16
CA ILE A 77 -14.63 -1.77 -0.38
C ILE A 77 -14.98 -1.60 1.11
N LEU A 78 -14.85 -0.38 1.65
CA LEU A 78 -15.20 -0.10 3.05
C LEU A 78 -16.66 -0.39 3.36
N GLU A 79 -17.58 0.06 2.49
CA GLU A 79 -19.01 -0.26 2.60
C GLU A 79 -19.25 -1.78 2.61
N GLY A 80 -18.56 -2.52 1.72
CA GLY A 80 -18.65 -3.97 1.64
C GLY A 80 -18.20 -4.66 2.92
N ILE A 81 -17.10 -4.20 3.54
CA ILE A 81 -16.61 -4.71 4.83
C ILE A 81 -17.66 -4.49 5.92
N TYR A 82 -18.25 -3.29 6.02
CA TYR A 82 -19.28 -3.00 7.02
C TYR A 82 -20.54 -3.86 6.84
N LYS A 83 -21.02 -4.02 5.59
CA LYS A 83 -22.15 -4.90 5.28
C LYS A 83 -21.85 -6.37 5.52
N SER A 84 -20.61 -6.79 5.25
CA SER A 84 -20.17 -8.15 5.52
C SER A 84 -20.16 -8.44 7.02
N ALA A 85 -19.62 -7.51 7.81
CA ALA A 85 -19.59 -7.62 9.27
C ALA A 85 -20.99 -7.67 9.88
N SER A 86 -21.95 -6.87 9.38
CA SER A 86 -23.32 -6.87 9.92
C SER A 86 -24.13 -8.11 9.53
N SER A 87 -23.87 -8.68 8.35
CA SER A 87 -24.61 -9.85 7.84
C SER A 87 -23.94 -11.19 8.13
N GLY A 88 -22.65 -11.19 8.48
CA GLY A 88 -21.84 -12.40 8.60
C GLY A 88 -21.61 -13.13 7.26
N ARG A 89 -21.80 -12.45 6.13
CA ARG A 89 -21.72 -13.04 4.78
C ARG A 89 -20.85 -12.19 3.85
N GLU A 90 -20.36 -12.80 2.78
CA GLU A 90 -19.66 -12.07 1.72
C GLU A 90 -20.59 -11.08 1.00
N ILE A 91 -20.02 -9.95 0.56
CA ILE A 91 -20.71 -8.93 -0.23
C ILE A 91 -20.09 -8.91 -1.63
N ARG A 92 -20.93 -9.11 -2.65
CA ARG A 92 -20.51 -9.12 -4.05
C ARG A 92 -20.96 -7.86 -4.76
N TYR A 93 -19.99 -7.12 -5.30
CA TYR A 93 -20.26 -6.03 -6.24
C TYR A 93 -20.16 -6.56 -7.67
N ARG A 94 -21.11 -6.20 -8.54
CA ARG A 94 -20.97 -6.46 -9.99
C ARG A 94 -19.90 -5.54 -10.55
N GLN A 95 -19.03 -6.07 -11.43
CA GLN A 95 -18.20 -5.20 -12.26
C GLN A 95 -19.13 -4.45 -13.23
N ALA A 96 -18.87 -3.14 -13.38
CA ALA A 96 -19.52 -2.30 -14.38
C ALA A 96 -18.87 -2.53 -15.74
#